data_AF-A0A3R8S6V3-F1
#
_entry.id   AF-A0A3R8S6V3-F1
#
_cell.length_a   1.000
_cell.length_b   1.000
_cell.length_c   1.000
_cell.angle_alpha   90.00
_cell.angle_beta   90.00
_cell.angle_gamma   90.00
#
_symmetry.space_group_name_H-M   'P 1'
#
loop_
_entity.id
_entity.type
_entity.pdbx_description
1 polymer ?
#
loop_
_entity_poly.entity_id
_entity_poly.type
_entity_poly.pdbx_seq_one_letter_code
_entity_poly.pdbx_strand_id
1 'polypeptide(L)'
;MSNDQLHQGTSNADLETGKILESTTPEPEPQWYKQSGRFFGNQTINYWASAIYIALVTAPFVLFLLYQQDFLDKVKSNPVPASIWAVVATLAYPSWAWLEMQAFEPWVRKLPEKQRAVERAFYKTNNDLAKNFWSALFGIYATAGILLVLRR
;
A
#
# COMPACT_ATOMS: atom_id res chain seq x y z
N MET A 1 -46.33 52.81 29.27
CA MET A 1 -46.22 51.50 29.95
C MET A 1 -46.79 50.48 28.98
N SER A 2 -46.10 49.49 28.42
CA SER A 2 -44.82 48.87 28.75
C SER A 2 -44.17 48.37 27.45
N ASN A 3 -42.88 48.67 27.28
CA ASN A 3 -41.98 47.76 26.57
C ASN A 3 -41.80 46.51 27.44
N ASP A 4 -41.53 45.38 26.81
CA ASP A 4 -40.52 44.40 27.21
C ASP A 4 -40.93 42.96 26.92
N GLN A 5 -39.95 42.23 26.38
CA GLN A 5 -39.79 40.77 26.40
C GLN A 5 -40.35 39.99 25.21
N LEU A 6 -39.63 40.09 24.09
CA LEU A 6 -39.57 38.99 23.12
C LEU A 6 -38.14 38.80 22.62
N HIS A 7 -37.24 38.50 23.55
CA HIS A 7 -35.91 38.01 23.23
C HIS A 7 -35.54 36.83 24.13
N GLN A 8 -34.91 35.86 23.47
CA GLN A 8 -33.97 34.89 24.03
C GLN A 8 -34.58 33.71 24.79
N GLY A 9 -34.97 32.72 23.99
CA GLY A 9 -35.19 31.34 24.44
C GLY A 9 -34.76 30.31 23.39
N THR A 10 -33.80 30.60 22.50
CA THR A 10 -33.09 29.54 21.78
C THR A 10 -32.16 28.90 22.79
N SER A 11 -32.69 27.88 23.45
CA SER A 11 -32.03 27.09 24.48
C SER A 11 -30.68 26.60 23.97
N ASN A 12 -29.62 26.79 24.76
CA ASN A 12 -28.32 26.16 24.53
C ASN A 12 -28.42 24.62 24.36
N ALA A 13 -29.54 24.01 24.78
CA ALA A 13 -29.85 22.61 24.53
C ALA A 13 -30.00 22.29 23.04
N ASP A 14 -30.52 23.19 22.19
CA ASP A 14 -30.67 22.93 20.76
C ASP A 14 -29.31 22.95 20.03
N LEU A 15 -28.36 23.75 20.54
CA LEU A 15 -26.98 23.80 20.06
C LEU A 15 -26.15 22.59 20.52
N GLU A 16 -26.38 22.08 21.73
CA GLU A 16 -25.73 20.84 22.20
C GLU A 16 -26.32 19.60 21.53
N THR A 17 -27.64 19.55 21.34
CA THR A 17 -28.30 18.42 20.67
C THR A 17 -27.92 18.36 19.19
N GLY A 18 -27.75 19.51 18.53
CA GLY A 18 -27.20 19.59 17.17
C GLY A 18 -25.74 19.11 17.06
N LYS A 19 -24.89 19.45 18.04
CA LYS A 19 -23.49 18.96 18.10
C LYS A 19 -23.38 17.46 18.38
N ILE A 20 -24.28 16.90 19.18
CA ILE A 20 -24.32 15.46 19.51
C ILE A 20 -24.88 14.64 18.33
N LEU A 21 -25.80 15.20 17.54
CA LEU A 21 -26.30 14.56 16.32
C LEU A 21 -25.30 14.62 15.15
N GLU A 22 -24.41 15.62 15.11
CA GLU A 22 -23.34 15.67 14.11
C GLU A 22 -22.22 14.64 14.39
N SER A 23 -22.08 14.19 15.64
CA SER A 23 -21.03 13.25 16.09
C SER A 23 -21.36 11.77 15.94
N THR A 24 -22.52 11.41 15.39
CA THR A 24 -22.93 10.01 15.19
C THR A 24 -22.84 9.54 13.74
N THR A 25 -22.40 10.40 12.81
CA THR A 25 -22.09 9.92 11.46
C THR A 25 -20.83 9.05 11.54
N PRO A 26 -20.91 7.72 11.30
CA PRO A 26 -19.73 6.86 11.39
C PRO A 26 -18.64 7.38 10.46
N GLU A 27 -17.40 7.42 10.97
CA GLU A 27 -16.26 7.88 10.19
C GLU A 27 -16.18 7.06 8.89
N PRO A 28 -16.05 7.72 7.72
CA PRO A 28 -16.04 7.01 6.45
C PRO A 28 -14.89 6.01 6.41
N GLU A 29 -15.21 4.72 6.28
CA GLU A 29 -14.18 3.69 6.14
C GLU A 29 -13.56 3.68 4.73
N PRO A 30 -12.31 3.21 4.58
CA PRO A 30 -11.72 2.97 3.27
C PRO A 30 -12.52 1.93 2.47
N GLN A 31 -12.93 2.32 1.27
CA GLN A 31 -13.73 1.53 0.34
C GLN A 31 -12.90 0.99 -0.81
N TRP A 32 -11.72 1.55 -1.07
CA TRP A 32 -10.88 1.18 -2.21
C TRP A 32 -10.58 -0.33 -2.27
N TYR A 33 -10.26 -0.96 -1.14
CA TYR A 33 -9.93 -2.40 -1.06
C TYR A 33 -11.16 -3.32 -0.96
N LYS A 34 -12.36 -2.76 -0.82
CA LYS A 34 -13.61 -3.54 -0.75
C LYS A 34 -14.23 -3.74 -2.13
N GLN A 35 -13.57 -3.30 -3.20
CA GLN A 35 -14.10 -3.40 -4.55
C GLN A 35 -13.98 -4.84 -5.07
N SER A 36 -15.09 -5.46 -5.43
CA SER A 36 -15.14 -6.80 -6.03
C SER A 36 -14.83 -6.81 -7.53
N GLY A 37 -14.22 -5.73 -8.05
CA GLY A 37 -13.86 -5.59 -9.45
C GLY A 37 -12.86 -6.65 -9.92
N ARG A 38 -12.73 -6.80 -11.25
CA ARG A 38 -11.90 -7.84 -11.88
C ARG A 38 -10.39 -7.62 -11.69
N PHE A 39 -9.93 -6.41 -11.36
CA PHE A 39 -8.50 -6.07 -11.20
C PHE A 39 -8.23 -4.94 -10.18
N PHE A 40 -8.96 -3.82 -10.26
CA PHE A 40 -8.73 -2.66 -9.38
C PHE A 40 -9.48 -2.81 -8.05
N GLY A 41 -8.78 -2.58 -6.93
CA GLY A 41 -9.36 -2.55 -5.58
C GLY A 41 -9.77 -3.91 -5.02
N ASN A 42 -9.47 -5.01 -5.70
CA ASN A 42 -9.80 -6.36 -5.27
C ASN A 42 -8.73 -6.92 -4.33
N GLN A 43 -9.06 -7.00 -3.04
CA GLN A 43 -8.14 -7.44 -1.99
C GLN A 43 -7.62 -8.87 -2.22
N THR A 44 -8.46 -9.79 -2.72
CA THR A 44 -8.04 -11.17 -2.96
C THR A 44 -7.00 -11.26 -4.07
N ILE A 45 -7.21 -10.52 -5.16
CA ILE A 45 -6.25 -10.47 -6.28
C ILE A 45 -4.94 -9.83 -5.81
N ASN A 46 -5.01 -8.70 -5.10
CA ASN A 46 -3.83 -8.02 -4.58
C ASN A 46 -3.04 -8.91 -3.60
N TYR A 47 -3.73 -9.68 -2.75
CA TYR A 47 -3.09 -10.61 -1.83
C TYR A 47 -2.37 -11.74 -2.55
N TRP A 48 -3.03 -12.41 -3.49
CA TRP A 48 -2.41 -13.50 -4.26
C TRP A 48 -1.26 -13.01 -5.14
N ALA A 49 -1.43 -11.87 -5.81
CA ALA A 49 -0.36 -11.26 -6.60
C ALA A 49 0.85 -10.95 -5.72
N SER A 50 0.64 -10.37 -4.53
CA SER A 50 1.70 -10.09 -3.57
C SER A 50 2.37 -11.37 -3.06
N ALA A 51 1.60 -12.42 -2.74
CA ALA A 51 2.14 -13.69 -2.25
C ALA A 51 3.00 -14.40 -3.31
N ILE A 52 2.51 -14.50 -4.55
CA ILE A 52 3.26 -15.06 -5.68
C ILE A 52 4.54 -14.26 -5.90
N TYR A 53 4.43 -12.94 -5.84
CA TYR A 53 5.55 -12.06 -6.05
C TYR A 53 6.61 -12.18 -4.96
N ILE A 54 6.23 -12.23 -3.69
CA ILE A 54 7.14 -12.48 -2.56
C ILE A 54 7.85 -13.83 -2.74
N ALA A 55 7.12 -14.89 -3.12
CA ALA A 55 7.73 -16.18 -3.39
C ALA A 55 8.76 -16.10 -4.53
N LEU A 56 8.43 -15.40 -5.62
CA LEU A 56 9.31 -15.22 -6.77
C LEU A 56 10.57 -14.42 -6.42
N VAL A 57 10.44 -13.36 -5.62
CA VAL A 57 11.58 -12.51 -5.22
C VAL A 57 12.39 -13.11 -4.07
N THR A 58 11.85 -14.00 -3.26
CA THR A 58 12.62 -14.68 -2.20
C THR A 58 13.24 -16.00 -2.66
N ALA A 59 12.71 -16.64 -3.71
CA ALA A 59 13.17 -17.94 -4.18
C ALA A 59 14.69 -18.00 -4.47
N PRO A 60 15.33 -17.04 -5.16
CA PRO A 60 16.78 -17.11 -5.39
C PRO A 60 17.60 -17.01 -4.11
N PHE A 61 17.15 -16.23 -3.13
CA PHE A 61 17.80 -16.18 -1.83
C PHE A 61 17.70 -17.50 -1.08
N VAL A 62 16.52 -18.14 -1.08
CA VAL A 62 16.34 -19.47 -0.49
C VAL A 62 17.20 -20.52 -1.20
N LEU A 63 17.23 -20.51 -2.54
CA LEU A 63 18.07 -21.41 -3.32
C LEU A 63 19.56 -21.19 -3.06
N PHE A 64 19.98 -19.92 -2.91
CA PHE A 64 21.33 -19.59 -2.51
C PHE A 64 21.67 -20.15 -1.12
N LEU A 65 20.78 -20.04 -0.14
CA LEU A 65 21.01 -20.60 1.20
C LEU A 65 21.11 -22.13 1.19
N LEU A 66 20.30 -22.82 0.39
CA LEU A 66 20.27 -24.28 0.32
C LEU A 66 21.40 -24.88 -0.54
N TYR A 67 21.82 -24.20 -1.61
CA TYR A 67 22.70 -24.75 -2.65
C TYR A 67 23.88 -23.84 -3.00
N GLN A 68 24.39 -23.05 -2.05
CA GLN A 68 25.38 -21.97 -2.21
C GLN A 68 26.30 -22.08 -3.44
N GLN A 69 27.19 -23.09 -3.51
CA GLN A 69 28.17 -23.20 -4.60
C GLN A 69 27.53 -23.55 -5.94
N ASP A 70 26.66 -24.57 -5.99
CA ASP A 70 25.96 -24.98 -7.21
C ASP A 70 25.09 -23.85 -7.79
N PHE A 71 24.44 -23.06 -6.92
CA PHE A 71 23.68 -21.89 -7.33
C PHE A 71 24.58 -20.83 -7.96
N LEU A 72 25.69 -20.49 -7.30
CA LEU A 72 26.63 -19.49 -7.81
C LEU A 72 27.26 -19.93 -9.14
N ASP A 73 27.60 -21.20 -9.30
CA ASP A 73 28.21 -21.70 -10.53
C ASP A 73 27.21 -21.76 -11.69
N LYS A 74 25.94 -22.06 -11.42
CA LYS A 74 24.85 -21.91 -12.39
C LYS A 74 24.64 -20.45 -12.82
N VAL A 75 24.66 -19.51 -11.87
CA VAL A 75 24.53 -18.08 -12.17
C VAL A 75 25.73 -17.57 -12.99
N LYS A 76 26.96 -18.01 -12.67
CA LYS A 76 28.17 -17.62 -13.43
C LYS A 76 28.17 -18.20 -14.85
N SER A 77 27.79 -19.46 -15.00
CA SER A 77 27.76 -20.15 -16.31
C SER A 77 26.64 -19.64 -17.21
N ASN A 78 25.51 -19.22 -16.63
CA ASN A 78 24.43 -18.58 -17.37
C ASN A 78 23.79 -17.45 -16.53
N PRO A 79 24.22 -16.18 -16.73
CA PRO A 79 23.70 -15.05 -15.95
C PRO A 79 22.34 -14.54 -16.45
N VAL A 80 21.82 -15.03 -17.58
CA VAL A 80 20.58 -14.51 -18.19
C VAL A 80 19.37 -14.69 -17.27
N PRO A 81 19.08 -15.87 -16.68
CA PRO A 81 17.94 -16.04 -15.78
C PRO A 81 18.03 -15.14 -14.54
N ALA A 82 19.23 -14.97 -13.98
CA ALA A 82 19.46 -14.08 -12.84
C ALA A 82 19.20 -12.61 -13.20
N SER A 83 19.60 -12.20 -14.41
CA SER A 83 19.36 -10.84 -14.91
C SER A 83 17.88 -10.57 -15.17
N ILE A 84 17.16 -11.51 -15.81
CA ILE A 84 15.71 -11.42 -16.01
C ILE A 84 15.00 -11.34 -14.66
N TRP A 85 15.37 -12.21 -13.72
CA TRP A 85 14.81 -12.18 -12.38
C TRP A 85 15.06 -10.84 -11.69
N ALA A 86 16.29 -10.29 -11.76
CA ALA A 86 16.62 -9.01 -11.13
C ALA A 86 15.78 -7.86 -11.72
N VAL A 87 15.57 -7.86 -13.04
CA VAL A 87 14.68 -6.89 -13.72
C VAL A 87 13.24 -7.03 -13.21
N VAL A 88 12.70 -8.25 -13.16
CA VAL A 88 11.33 -8.50 -12.66
C VAL A 88 11.20 -8.08 -11.21
N ALA A 89 12.13 -8.49 -10.35
CA ALA A 89 12.14 -8.17 -8.92
C ALA A 89 12.27 -6.67 -8.63
N THR A 90 12.91 -5.91 -9.52
CA THR A 90 13.11 -4.46 -9.35
C THR A 90 11.94 -3.66 -9.94
N LEU A 91 11.40 -4.06 -11.10
CA LEU A 91 10.43 -3.25 -11.85
C LEU A 91 8.98 -3.62 -11.61
N ALA A 92 8.68 -4.85 -11.18
CA ALA A 92 7.29 -5.29 -11.09
C ALA A 92 6.47 -4.46 -10.10
N TYR A 93 7.01 -4.16 -8.91
CA TYR A 93 6.28 -3.35 -7.95
C TYR A 93 6.16 -1.88 -8.35
N PRO A 94 7.24 -1.17 -8.78
CA PRO A 94 7.09 0.19 -9.32
C PRO A 94 6.08 0.27 -10.46
N SER A 95 6.08 -0.72 -11.37
CA SER A 95 5.11 -0.80 -12.46
C SER A 95 3.69 -1.01 -11.93
N TRP A 96 3.51 -1.91 -10.96
CA TRP A 96 2.22 -2.16 -10.31
C TRP A 96 1.69 -0.91 -9.59
N ALA A 97 2.50 -0.29 -8.74
CA ALA A 97 2.14 0.92 -8.00
C ALA A 97 1.79 2.09 -8.94
N TRP A 98 2.49 2.20 -10.07
CA TRP A 98 2.16 3.18 -11.10
C TRP A 98 0.80 2.92 -11.74
N LEU A 99 0.52 1.67 -12.14
CA LEU A 99 -0.79 1.28 -12.70
C LEU A 99 -1.92 1.50 -11.68
N GLU A 100 -1.66 1.15 -10.43
CA GLU A 100 -2.61 1.32 -9.33
C GLU A 100 -2.93 2.80 -9.08
N MET A 101 -1.92 3.67 -9.09
CA MET A 101 -2.09 5.11 -8.98
C MET A 101 -2.92 5.69 -10.14
N GLN A 102 -2.66 5.24 -11.37
CA GLN A 102 -3.41 5.68 -12.56
C GLN A 102 -4.90 5.32 -12.48
N ALA A 103 -5.24 4.21 -11.82
CA ALA A 103 -6.63 3.82 -11.58
C ALA A 103 -7.23 4.50 -10.34
N PHE A 104 -6.43 4.71 -9.30
CA PHE A 104 -6.86 5.31 -8.03
C PHE A 104 -7.24 6.78 -8.14
N GLU A 105 -6.44 7.60 -8.81
CA GLU A 105 -6.68 9.05 -8.89
C GLU A 105 -8.00 9.42 -9.58
N PRO A 106 -8.37 8.87 -10.76
CA PRO A 106 -9.66 9.13 -11.38
C PRO A 106 -10.85 8.63 -10.55
N TRP A 107 -10.67 7.52 -9.83
CA TRP A 107 -11.70 6.98 -8.97
C TRP A 107 -11.95 7.87 -7.74
N VAL A 108 -10.88 8.25 -7.03
CA VAL A 108 -10.98 9.03 -5.77
C VAL A 108 -11.53 10.44 -6.01
N ARG A 109 -11.34 11.00 -7.21
CA ARG A 109 -11.91 12.30 -7.59
C ARG A 109 -13.43 12.29 -7.69
N LYS A 110 -14.05 11.14 -7.97
CA LYS A 110 -15.51 10.99 -8.05
C LYS A 110 -16.18 10.93 -6.67
N LEU A 111 -15.39 10.74 -5.60
CA LEU A 111 -15.89 10.61 -4.24
C LEU A 111 -16.10 11.99 -3.58
N PRO A 112 -17.02 12.05 -2.58
CA PRO A 112 -17.16 13.22 -1.71
C PRO A 112 -15.84 13.58 -1.02
N GLU A 113 -15.66 14.86 -0.70
CA GLU A 113 -14.40 15.39 -0.15
C GLU A 113 -13.93 14.68 1.12
N LYS A 114 -14.85 14.42 2.06
CA LYS A 114 -14.56 13.68 3.30
C LYS A 114 -14.04 12.26 3.01
N GLN A 115 -14.65 11.54 2.07
CA GLN A 115 -14.20 10.20 1.66
C GLN A 115 -12.85 10.26 0.94
N ARG A 116 -12.65 11.26 0.08
CA ARG A 116 -11.40 11.42 -0.67
C ARG A 116 -10.18 11.57 0.24
N ALA A 117 -10.32 12.31 1.35
CA ALA A 117 -9.26 12.47 2.34
C ALA A 117 -8.90 11.13 3.00
N VAL A 118 -9.90 10.34 3.41
CA VAL A 118 -9.68 9.01 4.00
C VAL A 118 -9.01 8.06 3.01
N GLU A 119 -9.51 7.96 1.78
CA GLU A 119 -8.92 7.07 0.78
C GLU A 119 -7.48 7.44 0.46
N ARG A 120 -7.17 8.74 0.34
CA ARG A 120 -5.80 9.20 0.09
C ARG A 120 -4.88 8.92 1.26
N ALA A 121 -5.35 9.13 2.49
CA ALA A 121 -4.59 8.80 3.69
C ALA A 121 -4.31 7.29 3.76
N PHE A 122 -5.31 6.46 3.47
CA PHE A 122 -5.18 5.01 3.47
C PHE A 122 -4.25 4.50 2.36
N TYR A 123 -4.40 5.02 1.14
CA TYR A 123 -3.53 4.71 0.01
C TYR A 123 -2.07 5.09 0.31
N LYS A 124 -1.86 6.28 0.90
CA LYS A 124 -0.52 6.75 1.29
C LYS A 124 0.14 5.81 2.29
N THR A 125 -0.57 5.42 3.35
CA THR A 125 -0.04 4.49 4.36
C THR A 125 0.37 3.15 3.75
N ASN A 126 -0.47 2.58 2.88
CA ASN A 126 -0.15 1.32 2.20
C ASN A 126 1.06 1.46 1.27
N ASN A 127 1.15 2.55 0.52
CA ASN A 127 2.29 2.84 -0.34
C ASN A 127 3.58 3.00 0.47
N ASP A 128 3.52 3.68 1.62
CA ASP A 128 4.69 3.86 2.48
C ASP A 128 5.15 2.55 3.15
N LEU A 129 4.21 1.69 3.58
CA LEU A 129 4.53 0.33 4.05
C LEU A 129 5.25 -0.49 2.99
N ALA A 130 4.76 -0.43 1.75
CA ALA A 130 5.37 -1.17 0.65
C ALA A 130 6.76 -0.62 0.30
N LYS A 131 6.97 0.70 0.28
CA LYS A 131 8.32 1.30 0.12
C LYS A 131 9.30 0.81 1.19
N ASN A 132 8.85 0.72 2.44
CA ASN A 132 9.68 0.24 3.54
C ASN A 132 10.06 -1.23 3.35
N PHE A 133 9.10 -2.08 2.97
CA PHE A 133 9.36 -3.48 2.60
C PHE A 133 10.42 -3.60 1.50
N TRP A 134 10.30 -2.79 0.44
CA TRP A 134 11.25 -2.77 -0.67
C TRP A 134 12.64 -2.31 -0.27
N SER A 135 12.71 -1.26 0.53
CA SER A 135 13.98 -0.74 1.04
C SER A 135 14.69 -1.79 1.89
N ALA A 136 13.95 -2.53 2.73
CA ALA A 136 14.48 -3.63 3.52
C ALA A 136 14.98 -4.78 2.63
N LEU A 137 14.21 -5.16 1.60
CA LEU A 137 14.58 -6.24 0.68
C LEU A 137 15.87 -5.92 -0.09
N PHE A 138 15.99 -4.70 -0.64
CA PHE A 138 17.23 -4.26 -1.27
C PHE A 138 18.39 -4.21 -0.26
N GLY A 139 18.15 -3.79 0.97
CA GLY A 139 19.15 -3.82 2.04
C GLY A 139 19.69 -5.23 2.33
N ILE A 140 18.81 -6.23 2.37
CA ILE A 140 19.19 -7.64 2.56
C ILE A 140 20.07 -8.11 1.40
N TYR A 141 19.64 -7.88 0.15
CA TYR A 141 20.39 -8.31 -1.03
C TYR A 141 21.74 -7.60 -1.16
N ALA A 142 21.80 -6.30 -0.86
CA ALA A 142 23.06 -5.55 -0.85
C ALA A 142 24.02 -6.11 0.22
N THR A 143 23.53 -6.38 1.42
CA THR A 143 24.34 -6.95 2.51
C THR A 143 24.85 -8.35 2.15
N ALA A 144 23.99 -9.21 1.60
CA ALA A 144 24.39 -10.54 1.13
C ALA A 144 25.45 -10.47 0.03
N GLY A 145 25.33 -9.52 -0.91
CA GLY A 145 26.32 -9.26 -1.94
C GLY A 145 27.68 -8.82 -1.37
N ILE A 146 27.69 -7.90 -0.41
CA ILE A 146 28.92 -7.45 0.27
C ILE A 146 29.60 -8.62 1.00
N LEU A 147 28.84 -9.41 1.77
CA LEU A 147 29.36 -10.57 2.49
C LEU A 147 29.97 -11.61 1.55
N LEU A 148 29.38 -11.80 0.37
CA LEU A 148 29.92 -12.69 -0.67
C LEU A 148 31.25 -12.20 -1.26
N VAL A 149 31.41 -10.89 -1.44
CA VAL A 149 32.67 -10.30 -1.92
C VAL A 149 33.76 -10.42 -0.85
N LEU A 150 33.43 -10.16 0.42
CA LEU A 150 34.39 -10.23 1.53
C LEU A 150 34.85 -11.66 1.88
N ARG A 151 34.11 -12.69 1.45
CA ARG A 151 34.46 -14.10 1.68
C ARG A 151 35.35 -14.71 0.59
N ARG A 152 35.65 -13.98 -0.48
CA ARG A 152 36.61 -14.37 -1.52
C ARG A 152 38.00 -13.87 -1.17
#